data_AF-B9DND2-F1
#
_entry.id   AF-B9DND2-F1
#
_cell.length_a   1.000
_cell.length_b   1.000
_cell.length_c   1.000
_cell.angle_alpha   90.00
_cell.angle_beta   90.00
_cell.angle_gamma   90.00
#
_symmetry.space_group_name_H-M   'P 1'
#
loop_
_entity.id
_entity.type
_entity.pdbx_description
1 polymer ?
#
loop_
_entity_poly.entity_id
_entity_poly.type
_entity_poly.pdbx_seq_one_letter_code
_entity_poly.pdbx_strand_id
1 'polypeptide(L)'
;MINAIEKVSWTGRIEKVKEEPLMIIDGAHNNESVDALIDTMKKYYDKENVDILFSAVSGKPISHMLEELKTISDHIYVTDFDFHRAKPKEEIAAEAETFEPILVDNYVDFIENYQGDALIITGSLYFISEVKAKVNFNS
;
A
#
# COMPACT_ATOMS: atom_id res chain seq x y z
N MET A 1 3.97 15.76 -28.31
CA MET A 1 3.98 14.35 -28.76
C MET A 1 3.87 13.52 -27.50
N ILE A 2 2.64 13.12 -27.17
CA ILE A 2 2.32 12.46 -25.92
C ILE A 2 2.57 10.98 -26.18
N ASN A 3 3.67 10.43 -25.67
CA ASN A 3 3.91 8.99 -25.72
C ASN A 3 3.00 8.33 -24.68
N ALA A 4 1.71 8.21 -25.05
CA ALA A 4 0.73 7.40 -24.39
C ALA A 4 0.55 6.13 -25.26
N ILE A 5 1.30 5.08 -24.91
CA ILE A 5 1.34 3.69 -25.43
C ILE A 5 2.57 3.12 -24.69
N GLU A 6 2.59 2.01 -23.95
CA GLU A 6 1.88 0.74 -24.06
C GLU A 6 2.18 -0.04 -22.77
N LYS A 7 1.16 -0.39 -21.99
CA LYS A 7 1.05 -1.64 -21.21
C LYS A 7 -0.26 -1.57 -20.43
N VAL A 8 -1.31 -2.09 -21.06
CA VAL A 8 -2.50 -2.51 -20.35
C VAL A 8 -2.06 -3.60 -19.36
N SER A 9 -2.00 -3.28 -18.07
CA SER A 9 -2.14 -4.27 -17.01
C SER A 9 -3.51 -4.04 -16.37
N TRP A 10 -4.47 -4.89 -16.72
CA TRP A 10 -5.74 -5.07 -16.05
C TRP A 10 -5.73 -6.57 -15.80
N THR A 11 -5.42 -7.07 -14.60
CA THR A 11 -6.00 -6.87 -13.27
C THR A 11 -4.91 -6.92 -12.16
N GLY A 12 -4.99 -6.10 -11.10
CA GLY A 12 -4.07 -6.15 -9.93
C GLY A 12 -2.71 -5.47 -10.15
N ARG A 13 -2.59 -4.18 -9.84
CA ARG A 13 -1.52 -3.25 -10.25
C ARG A 13 -0.25 -3.40 -9.40
N ILE A 14 0.42 -4.55 -9.45
CA ILE A 14 1.73 -4.74 -8.80
C ILE A 14 2.84 -4.02 -9.59
N GLU A 15 3.37 -2.93 -9.06
CA GLU A 15 4.55 -2.25 -9.60
C GLU A 15 5.72 -2.38 -8.63
N LYS A 16 6.75 -3.15 -9.01
CA LYS A 16 8.01 -3.20 -8.25
C LYS A 16 8.81 -1.91 -8.52
N VAL A 17 9.02 -1.12 -7.47
CA VAL A 17 9.71 0.18 -7.53
C VAL A 17 11.13 0.15 -6.95
N LYS A 18 11.44 -0.86 -6.13
CA LYS A 18 12.79 -1.10 -5.58
C LYS A 18 13.03 -2.61 -5.44
N GLU A 19 14.25 -3.07 -5.70
CA GLU A 19 14.63 -4.49 -5.56
C GLU A 19 15.01 -4.84 -4.12
N GLU A 20 15.83 -4.01 -3.48
CA GLU A 20 16.41 -4.26 -2.15
C GLU A 20 16.39 -2.98 -1.29
N PRO A 21 15.59 -2.92 -0.21
CA PRO A 21 14.56 -3.92 0.11
C PRO A 21 13.46 -3.93 -0.96
N LEU A 22 12.75 -5.05 -1.09
CA LEU A 22 11.70 -5.19 -2.09
C LEU A 22 10.58 -4.18 -1.81
N MET A 23 10.33 -3.25 -2.73
CA MET A 23 9.22 -2.31 -2.60
C MET A 23 8.25 -2.46 -3.77
N ILE A 24 6.98 -2.62 -3.43
CA ILE A 24 5.88 -2.77 -4.37
C ILE A 24 4.85 -1.69 -4.10
N ILE A 25 4.37 -1.06 -5.16
CA ILE A 25 3.23 -0.15 -5.14
C ILE A 25 2.06 -0.85 -5.81
N ASP A 26 0.88 -0.81 -5.18
CA ASP A 26 -0.36 -1.35 -5.74
C ASP A 26 -1.57 -0.47 -5.42
N GLY A 27 -2.52 -0.41 -6.35
CA GLY A 27 -3.69 0.44 -6.27
C GLY A 27 -4.92 -0.17 -5.58
N ALA A 28 -4.78 -1.29 -4.88
CA ALA A 28 -5.90 -1.99 -4.24
C ALA A 28 -6.63 -1.08 -3.25
N HIS A 29 -7.95 -1.00 -3.39
CA HIS A 29 -8.79 -0.04 -2.66
C HIS A 29 -10.21 -0.55 -2.42
N ASN A 30 -10.44 -1.85 -2.60
CA ASN A 30 -11.64 -2.60 -2.27
C ASN A 30 -11.24 -4.04 -1.95
N ASN A 31 -12.20 -4.85 -1.47
CA ASN A 31 -11.95 -6.23 -1.07
C ASN A 31 -11.38 -7.04 -2.23
N GLU A 32 -11.99 -6.97 -3.42
CA GLU A 32 -11.57 -7.82 -4.56
C GLU A 32 -10.14 -7.52 -5.03
N SER A 33 -9.72 -6.24 -4.97
CA SER A 33 -8.35 -5.86 -5.35
C SER A 33 -7.33 -6.19 -4.26
N VAL A 34 -7.72 -6.15 -2.98
CA VAL A 34 -6.86 -6.60 -1.87
C VAL A 34 -6.66 -8.11 -1.93
N ASP A 35 -7.72 -8.89 -2.18
CA ASP A 35 -7.62 -10.34 -2.36
C ASP A 35 -6.67 -10.68 -3.52
N ALA A 36 -6.80 -9.97 -4.66
CA ALA A 36 -5.93 -10.15 -5.81
C ALA A 36 -4.46 -9.77 -5.51
N LEU A 37 -4.23 -8.73 -4.70
CA LEU A 37 -2.90 -8.34 -4.22
C LEU A 37 -2.29 -9.46 -3.37
N ILE A 38 -3.02 -9.94 -2.36
CA ILE A 38 -2.59 -11.03 -1.47
C ILE A 38 -2.24 -12.30 -2.26
N ASP A 39 -3.12 -12.69 -3.18
CA ASP A 39 -2.91 -13.83 -4.06
C ASP A 39 -1.63 -13.69 -4.89
N THR A 40 -1.37 -12.48 -5.41
CA THR A 40 -0.19 -12.21 -6.23
C THR A 40 1.08 -12.28 -5.38
N MET A 41 1.06 -11.76 -4.15
CA MET A 41 2.20 -11.82 -3.24
C MET A 41 2.56 -13.26 -2.86
N LYS A 42 1.55 -14.07 -2.51
CA LYS A 42 1.75 -15.50 -2.19
C LYS A 42 2.27 -16.28 -3.39
N LYS A 43 1.70 -16.07 -4.59
CA LYS A 43 2.02 -16.88 -5.78
C LYS A 43 3.34 -16.53 -6.44
N TYR A 44 3.72 -15.25 -6.50
CA TYR A 44 4.84 -14.78 -7.33
C TYR A 44 6.05 -14.30 -6.55
N TYR A 45 5.87 -13.90 -5.28
CA TYR A 45 6.97 -13.40 -4.46
C TYR A 45 7.34 -14.36 -3.32
N ASP A 46 6.57 -15.44 -3.12
CA ASP A 46 6.77 -16.43 -2.05
C ASP A 46 7.01 -15.78 -0.67
N LYS A 47 6.33 -14.65 -0.44
CA LYS A 47 6.49 -13.83 0.77
C LYS A 47 5.20 -13.88 1.58
N GLU A 48 5.27 -14.51 2.76
CA GLU A 48 4.18 -14.56 3.74
C GLU A 48 4.30 -13.48 4.84
N ASN A 49 5.41 -12.74 4.87
CA ASN A 49 5.67 -11.68 5.85
C ASN A 49 6.22 -10.43 5.15
N VAL A 50 5.31 -9.64 4.56
CA VAL A 50 5.62 -8.33 4.00
C VAL A 50 5.10 -7.25 4.92
N ASP A 51 5.82 -6.14 5.06
CA ASP A 51 5.27 -4.97 5.75
C ASP A 51 4.32 -4.23 4.80
N ILE A 52 3.27 -3.62 5.35
CA ILE A 52 2.27 -2.89 4.57
C ILE A 52 2.23 -1.43 5.01
N LEU A 53 2.37 -0.49 4.08
CA LEU A 53 1.98 0.90 4.26
C LEU A 53 0.65 1.17 3.56
N PHE A 54 -0.38 1.44 4.36
CA PHE A 54 -1.75 1.58 3.91
C PHE A 54 -2.27 3.01 4.08
N SER A 55 -2.99 3.50 3.07
CA SER A 55 -3.81 4.71 3.21
C SER A 55 -5.07 4.61 2.35
N ALA A 56 -6.16 5.21 2.82
CA ALA A 56 -7.45 5.09 2.17
C ALA A 56 -8.18 6.43 2.04
N VAL A 57 -9.20 6.43 1.19
CA VAL A 57 -10.15 7.55 1.04
C VAL A 57 -11.48 7.18 1.67
N SER A 58 -12.30 8.16 2.02
CA SER A 58 -13.62 7.93 2.62
C SER A 58 -14.53 7.08 1.73
N GLY A 59 -15.32 6.21 2.37
CA GLY A 59 -16.32 5.34 1.71
C GLY A 59 -15.75 4.01 1.19
N LYS A 60 -14.57 3.61 1.64
CA LYS A 60 -13.99 2.28 1.37
C LYS A 60 -14.26 1.30 2.51
N PRO A 61 -14.32 -0.02 2.23
CA PRO A 61 -14.45 -1.06 3.26
C PRO A 61 -13.13 -1.29 4.00
N ILE A 62 -12.66 -0.28 4.76
CA ILE A 62 -11.30 -0.26 5.31
C ILE A 62 -11.08 -1.38 6.34
N SER A 63 -12.01 -1.61 7.28
CA SER A 63 -11.93 -2.75 8.22
C SER A 63 -11.59 -4.06 7.51
N HIS A 64 -12.41 -4.49 6.54
CA HIS A 64 -12.16 -5.74 5.80
C HIS A 64 -10.81 -5.74 5.08
N MET A 65 -10.43 -4.62 4.46
CA MET A 65 -9.14 -4.53 3.76
C MET A 65 -7.96 -4.71 4.72
N LEU A 66 -8.02 -4.11 5.90
CA LEU A 66 -7.00 -4.23 6.94
C LEU A 66 -6.89 -5.65 7.48
N GLU A 67 -8.03 -6.30 7.74
CA GLU A 67 -8.07 -7.69 8.22
C GLU A 67 -7.50 -8.67 7.19
N GLU A 68 -7.79 -8.50 5.91
CA GLU A 68 -7.20 -9.34 4.85
C GLU A 68 -5.69 -9.09 4.71
N LEU A 69 -5.25 -7.83 4.71
CA LEU A 69 -3.83 -7.48 4.66
C LEU A 69 -3.06 -8.05 5.86
N LYS A 70 -3.70 -8.14 7.03
CA LYS A 70 -3.10 -8.72 8.24
C LYS A 70 -2.76 -10.20 8.09
N THR A 71 -3.40 -10.91 7.15
CA THR A 71 -3.13 -12.34 6.88
C THR A 71 -1.77 -12.60 6.22
N ILE A 72 -1.09 -11.56 5.70
CA ILE A 72 0.23 -11.66 5.04
C ILE A 72 1.28 -10.72 5.64
N SER A 73 0.95 -10.09 6.77
CA SER A 73 1.77 -9.03 7.33
C SER A 73 1.75 -9.04 8.85
N ASP A 74 2.94 -9.04 9.44
CA ASP A 74 3.08 -8.80 10.87
C ASP A 74 2.98 -7.31 11.21
N HIS A 75 3.46 -6.43 10.33
CA HIS A 75 3.48 -4.97 10.53
C HIS A 75 2.66 -4.24 9.46
N ILE A 76 1.56 -3.66 9.92
CA ILE A 76 0.74 -2.76 9.11
C ILE A 76 0.92 -1.34 9.65
N TYR A 77 1.39 -0.47 8.77
CA TYR A 77 1.55 0.95 8.96
C TYR A 77 0.40 1.68 8.27
N VAL A 78 -0.14 2.71 8.92
CA VAL A 78 -1.19 3.55 8.34
C VAL A 78 -0.79 5.02 8.34
N THR A 79 -1.08 5.69 7.23
CA THR A 79 -0.79 7.10 7.02
C THR A 79 -1.99 7.80 6.40
N ASP A 80 -2.05 9.11 6.54
CA ASP A 80 -2.84 10.00 5.71
C ASP A 80 -1.94 10.69 4.66
N PHE A 81 -2.57 11.43 3.75
CA PHE A 81 -1.90 12.12 2.65
C PHE A 81 -2.70 13.35 2.23
N ASP A 82 -2.08 14.25 1.44
CA ASP A 82 -2.68 15.54 1.08
C ASP A 82 -3.74 15.39 -0.03
N PHE A 83 -4.92 14.93 0.36
CA PHE A 83 -6.05 14.79 -0.54
C PHE A 83 -7.38 15.03 0.18
N HIS A 84 -8.26 15.82 -0.43
CA HIS A 84 -9.55 16.23 0.16
C HIS A 84 -10.49 15.09 0.59
N ARG A 85 -10.26 13.86 0.10
CA ARG A 85 -11.01 12.65 0.51
C ARG A 85 -10.17 11.65 1.26
N ALA A 86 -8.90 11.94 1.54
CA ALA A 86 -8.07 11.10 2.38
C ALA A 86 -8.73 10.97 3.74
N LYS A 87 -8.73 9.76 4.28
CA LYS A 87 -9.20 9.52 5.63
C LYS A 87 -8.04 9.75 6.61
N PRO A 88 -8.25 10.44 7.75
CA PRO A 88 -7.20 10.60 8.76
C PRO A 88 -6.68 9.24 9.25
N LYS A 89 -5.37 9.12 9.47
CA LYS A 89 -4.76 7.83 9.82
C LYS A 89 -5.28 7.25 11.13
N GLU A 90 -5.66 8.09 12.08
CA GLU A 90 -6.28 7.67 13.34
C GLU A 90 -7.65 7.03 13.10
N GLU A 91 -8.43 7.56 12.15
CA GLU A 91 -9.72 6.98 11.78
C GLU A 91 -9.57 5.71 10.93
N ILE A 92 -8.47 5.57 10.17
CA ILE A 92 -8.13 4.32 9.48
C ILE A 92 -7.74 3.27 10.52
N ALA A 93 -6.88 3.62 11.48
CA ALA A 93 -6.43 2.71 12.54
C ALA A 93 -7.58 2.21 13.40
N ALA A 94 -8.55 3.08 13.71
CA ALA A 94 -9.73 2.72 14.47
C ALA A 94 -10.68 1.72 13.76
N GLU A 95 -10.48 1.46 12.46
CA GLU A 95 -11.22 0.41 11.74
C GLU A 95 -10.56 -0.97 11.81
N ALA A 96 -9.32 -1.09 12.30
CA ALA A 96 -8.74 -2.40 12.56
C ALA A 96 -9.44 -3.05 13.76
N GLU A 97 -9.80 -4.33 13.65
CA GLU A 97 -10.58 -5.03 14.66
C GLU A 97 -9.71 -5.99 15.48
N THR A 98 -8.74 -6.64 14.84
CA THR A 98 -7.94 -7.71 15.46
C THR A 98 -6.52 -7.31 15.83
N PHE A 99 -6.09 -6.10 15.48
CA PHE A 99 -4.74 -5.60 15.70
C PHE A 99 -4.71 -4.07 15.80
N GLU A 100 -3.58 -3.53 16.25
CA GLU A 100 -3.33 -2.09 16.31
C GLU A 100 -2.29 -1.70 15.24
N PRO A 101 -2.69 -0.98 14.17
CA PRO A 101 -1.75 -0.51 13.15
C PRO A 101 -0.80 0.55 13.70
N ILE A 102 0.41 0.62 13.13
CA ILE A 102 1.41 1.63 13.48
C ILE A 102 1.11 2.92 12.71
N LEU A 103 0.91 4.03 13.40
CA LEU A 103 0.69 5.32 12.76
C LEU A 103 2.00 5.89 12.19
N VAL A 104 1.95 6.38 10.95
CA VAL A 104 3.06 7.03 10.27
C VAL A 104 2.66 8.46 9.91
N ASP A 105 3.40 9.45 10.44
CA ASP A 105 3.15 10.86 10.17
C ASP A 105 3.79 11.33 8.86
N ASN A 106 4.98 10.81 8.54
CA ASN A 106 5.73 11.18 7.35
C ASN A 106 6.03 9.92 6.54
N TYR A 107 5.10 9.57 5.65
CA TYR A 107 5.26 8.39 4.81
C TYR A 107 6.46 8.50 3.85
N VAL A 108 6.88 9.71 3.45
CA VAL A 108 8.04 9.89 2.57
C VAL A 108 9.30 9.45 3.30
N ASP A 109 9.54 10.01 4.49
CA ASP A 109 10.68 9.66 5.34
C ASP A 109 10.65 8.18 5.73
N PHE A 110 9.47 7.66 6.06
CA PHE A 110 9.29 6.23 6.35
C PHE A 110 9.71 5.34 5.17
N ILE A 111 9.24 5.63 3.95
CA ILE A 111 9.57 4.81 2.77
C ILE A 111 11.06 4.93 2.44
N GLU A 112 11.62 6.14 2.43
CA GLU A 112 13.03 6.37 2.07
C GLU A 112 14.01 5.75 3.05
N ASN A 113 13.65 5.65 4.32
CA ASN A 113 14.48 5.05 5.37
C ASN A 113 14.07 3.62 5.75
N TYR A 114 13.13 3.00 5.04
CA TYR A 114 12.65 1.65 5.36
C TYR A 114 13.79 0.62 5.35
N GLN A 115 13.92 -0.13 6.45
CA GLN A 115 15.01 -1.12 6.68
C GLN A 115 14.53 -2.58 6.75
N GLY A 116 13.24 -2.86 6.53
CA GLY A 116 12.72 -4.23 6.52
C GLY A 116 12.96 -4.93 5.18
N ASP A 117 12.53 -6.18 5.03
CA ASP A 117 12.85 -7.01 3.86
C ASP A 117 11.94 -6.77 2.64
N ALA A 118 10.69 -6.38 2.88
CA ALA A 118 9.72 -6.09 1.84
C ALA A 118 8.64 -5.12 2.32
N LEU A 119 8.25 -4.17 1.48
CA LEU A 119 7.19 -3.19 1.77
C LEU A 119 6.20 -3.12 0.60
N ILE A 120 4.91 -3.20 0.92
CA ILE A 120 3.82 -2.92 -0.02
C ILE A 120 3.15 -1.60 0.34
N ILE A 121 3.03 -0.72 -0.64
CA ILE A 121 2.39 0.60 -0.50
C ILE A 121 1.07 0.55 -1.26
N THR A 122 -0.06 0.62 -0.54
CA THR A 122 -1.39 0.36 -1.12
C THR A 122 -2.53 1.10 -0.42
N GLY A 123 -3.78 0.85 -0.85
CA GLY A 123 -5.02 1.32 -0.22
C GLY A 123 -5.78 2.39 -1.03
N SER A 124 -5.11 3.09 -1.94
CA SER A 124 -5.72 4.14 -2.75
C SER A 124 -4.89 4.47 -3.99
N LEU A 125 -5.56 4.57 -5.15
CA LEU A 125 -4.95 5.05 -6.39
C LEU A 125 -4.38 6.47 -6.27
N TYR A 126 -5.00 7.33 -5.45
CA TYR A 126 -4.52 8.69 -5.21
C TYR A 126 -3.27 8.69 -4.35
N PHE A 127 -3.26 7.86 -3.30
CA PHE A 127 -2.12 7.73 -2.40
C PHE A 127 -0.88 7.25 -3.15
N ILE A 128 -1.00 6.16 -3.93
CA ILE A 128 0.14 5.66 -4.70
C ILE A 128 0.63 6.65 -5.77
N SER A 129 -0.27 7.45 -6.34
CA SER A 129 0.11 8.48 -7.30
C SER A 129 0.93 9.59 -6.62
N GLU A 130 0.55 9.97 -5.40
CA GLU A 130 1.28 10.94 -4.59
C GLU A 130 2.64 10.42 -4.13
N VAL A 131 2.70 9.18 -3.64
CA VAL A 131 3.95 8.52 -3.25
C VAL A 131 4.94 8.52 -4.41
N LYS A 132 4.51 8.10 -5.61
CA LYS A 132 5.37 8.09 -6.80
C LYS A 132 5.86 9.48 -7.22
N ALA A 133 5.12 10.54 -6.87
CA ALA A 133 5.51 11.91 -7.17
C ALA A 133 6.49 12.48 -6.15
N LYS A 134 6.49 11.98 -4.91
CA LYS A 134 7.23 12.56 -3.77
C LYS A 134 8.42 11.74 -3.29
N VAL A 135 8.44 10.43 -3.53
CA VAL A 135 9.46 9.51 -3.02
C VAL A 135 10.50 9.19 -4.09
N ASN A 136 11.78 9.20 -3.72
CA ASN A 136 12.85 8.71 -4.58
C ASN A 136 13.27 7.27 -4.22
N PHE A 137 12.81 6.31 -5.02
CA PHE A 137 13.13 4.88 -4.84
C PHE A 137 14.55 4.46 -5.24
N ASN A 138 15.33 5.35 -5.88
CA ASN A 138 16.69 5.06 -6.32
C ASN A 138 17.77 5.35 -5.25
N SER A 139 17.35 5.73 -4.05
CA SER A 139 18.22 6.10 -2.93
C SER A 139 18.84 4.88 -2.25
#